data_AF-A0AA35V413-F1
#
_entry.id   AF-A0AA35V413-F1
#
_cell.length_a   1.000
_cell.length_b   1.000
_cell.length_c   1.000
_cell.angle_alpha   90.00
_cell.angle_beta   90.00
_cell.angle_gamma   90.00
#
_symmetry.space_group_name_H-M   'P 1'
#
loop_
_entity.id
_entity.type
_entity.pdbx_description
1 polymer ?
#
loop_
_entity_poly.entity_id
_entity_poly.type
_entity_poly.pdbx_seq_one_letter_code
_entity_poly.pdbx_strand_id
1 'polypeptide(L)'
;MMSPSGGGIIPSNSGSSWTEDSFEIKVLMEPSPEPEMEGTSARSAIPRVDEAGPPPLTHNCSLESSMRNRIARLEGDGSSYLLDKEKGEYWSDIKLALGQAPSQQEYQRLLEFENRDLQIRELKHECLRLFQKVLTQNPTLAAQAPYNPQEAFNDFLGQHRDRLDRRELEVDVGERDQEEIKFLDLLRQRLKKDGPAYVTYIFK
;
A
#
# COMPACT_ATOMS: atom_id res chain seq x y z
N MET A 1 -21.59 -55.01 37.39
CA MET A 1 -21.03 -54.65 38.71
C MET A 1 -19.66 -54.01 38.49
N MET A 2 -19.42 -52.91 39.21
CA MET A 2 -18.14 -52.24 39.47
C MET A 2 -17.51 -51.38 38.36
N SER A 3 -17.77 -50.07 38.45
CA SER A 3 -16.71 -49.03 38.40
C SER A 3 -15.76 -49.21 39.62
N PRO A 4 -14.54 -48.64 39.62
CA PRO A 4 -14.40 -47.23 40.05
C PRO A 4 -13.24 -46.41 39.42
N SER A 5 -13.40 -45.09 39.55
CA SER A 5 -12.42 -44.01 39.82
C SER A 5 -11.16 -43.88 38.95
N GLY A 6 -10.74 -42.70 38.49
CA GLY A 6 -11.00 -41.34 38.95
C GLY A 6 -9.67 -40.57 38.88
N GLY A 7 -9.66 -39.39 38.27
CA GLY A 7 -8.46 -38.57 38.16
C GLY A 7 -8.68 -37.39 37.22
N GLY A 8 -9.32 -36.34 37.74
CA GLY A 8 -9.51 -35.07 37.03
C GLY A 8 -8.20 -34.30 36.89
N ILE A 9 -8.05 -33.61 35.77
CA ILE A 9 -7.03 -32.57 35.58
C ILE A 9 -7.76 -31.24 35.40
N ILE A 10 -7.39 -30.32 36.29
CA ILE A 10 -7.91 -28.97 36.50
C ILE A 10 -7.43 -28.05 35.36
N PRO A 11 -8.25 -27.14 34.83
CA PRO A 11 -7.76 -26.03 34.01
C PRO A 11 -7.10 -24.98 34.91
N SER A 12 -5.81 -24.72 34.71
CA SER A 12 -5.11 -23.64 35.39
C SER A 12 -5.43 -22.31 34.73
N ASN A 13 -6.31 -21.57 35.38
CA ASN A 13 -6.45 -20.13 35.23
C ASN A 13 -5.29 -19.46 35.98
N SER A 14 -4.54 -18.58 35.34
CA SER A 14 -3.61 -17.67 36.02
C SER A 14 -3.65 -16.34 35.32
N GLY A 15 -4.57 -15.50 35.80
CA GLY A 15 -4.49 -14.07 35.62
C GLY A 15 -3.35 -13.49 36.46
N SER A 16 -2.70 -12.47 35.92
CA SER A 16 -1.95 -11.45 36.65
C SER A 16 -2.27 -10.16 35.88
N SER A 17 -3.23 -9.36 36.35
CA SER A 17 -3.11 -8.38 37.43
C SER A 17 -1.95 -7.42 37.17
N TRP A 18 -2.15 -6.50 36.22
CA TRP A 18 -1.33 -5.30 36.12
C TRP A 18 -1.66 -4.44 37.33
N THR A 19 -0.71 -4.32 38.24
CA THR A 19 -0.73 -3.37 39.35
C THR A 19 -0.59 -1.97 38.76
N GLU A 20 -1.69 -1.21 38.78
CA GLU A 20 -1.63 0.25 38.68
C GLU A 20 -1.00 0.77 39.97
N ASP A 21 0.26 1.15 39.92
CA ASP A 21 0.90 1.85 41.03
C ASP A 21 1.59 3.12 40.52
N SER A 22 1.06 4.24 41.01
CA SER A 22 1.77 5.47 41.35
C SER A 22 2.46 6.26 40.25
N PHE A 23 1.70 7.19 39.65
CA PHE A 23 2.18 8.55 39.42
C PHE A 23 1.26 9.54 40.13
N GLU A 24 1.51 9.77 41.42
CA GLU A 24 1.02 10.98 42.09
C GLU A 24 1.70 12.19 41.45
N ILE A 25 1.02 12.84 40.50
CA ILE A 25 1.37 14.20 40.10
C ILE A 25 0.97 15.11 41.26
N LYS A 26 1.94 15.42 42.12
CA LYS A 26 1.83 16.55 43.05
C LYS A 26 1.83 17.84 42.23
N VAL A 27 0.65 18.37 41.99
CA VAL A 27 0.47 19.74 41.49
C VAL A 27 0.92 20.68 42.61
N LEU A 28 2.16 21.15 42.52
CA LEU A 28 2.63 22.26 43.34
C LEU A 28 1.90 23.52 42.83
N MET A 29 0.84 23.93 43.53
CA MET A 29 0.27 25.27 43.35
C MET A 29 1.31 26.28 43.87
N GLU A 30 2.03 26.93 42.96
CA GLU A 30 2.77 28.14 43.31
C GLU A 30 1.77 29.30 43.50
N PRO A 31 1.88 30.06 44.60
CA PRO A 31 1.04 31.22 44.84
C PRO A 31 1.41 32.37 43.88
N SER A 32 0.39 32.91 43.23
CA SER A 32 0.46 34.14 42.44
C SER A 32 0.92 35.32 43.31
N PRO A 33 1.94 36.12 42.92
CA PRO A 33 2.09 37.47 43.42
C PRO A 33 1.31 38.44 42.52
N GLU A 34 0.41 39.20 43.14
CA GLU A 34 -0.28 40.36 42.59
C GLU A 34 0.69 41.51 42.26
N PRO A 35 0.25 42.52 41.47
CA PRO A 35 1.14 43.35 40.65
C PRO A 35 1.68 44.55 41.42
N GLU A 36 2.98 44.80 41.30
CA GLU A 36 3.59 46.08 41.65
C GLU A 36 4.13 46.79 40.40
N MET A 37 3.92 48.11 40.43
CA MET A 37 4.03 49.07 39.35
C MET A 37 5.46 49.30 38.81
N GLU A 38 5.49 49.56 37.50
CA GLU A 38 6.23 50.65 36.84
C GLU A 38 7.77 50.58 36.81
N GLY A 39 8.31 50.32 35.61
CA GLY A 39 9.73 50.52 35.35
C GLY A 39 10.23 50.01 34.00
N THR A 40 10.26 50.90 33.01
CA THR A 40 11.25 50.95 31.90
C THR A 40 11.34 49.79 30.90
N SER A 41 10.80 50.05 29.71
CA SER A 41 11.45 49.88 28.39
C SER A 41 12.38 48.68 28.21
N ALA A 42 11.80 47.56 27.77
CA ALA A 42 12.40 46.72 26.76
C ALA A 42 11.30 46.35 25.76
N ARG A 43 11.31 46.98 24.58
CA ARG A 43 10.60 46.47 23.41
C ARG A 43 11.18 45.10 23.10
N SER A 44 10.62 44.06 23.71
CA SER A 44 10.80 42.69 23.29
C SER A 44 10.21 42.59 21.89
N ALA A 45 11.07 42.72 20.89
CA ALA A 45 10.73 42.44 19.51
C ALA A 45 10.54 40.94 19.41
N ILE A 46 9.33 40.47 19.75
CA ILE A 46 8.88 39.13 19.37
C ILE A 46 9.01 39.07 17.84
N PRO A 47 9.86 38.20 17.28
CA PRO A 47 9.91 38.02 15.84
C PRO A 47 8.53 37.55 15.41
N ARG A 48 7.93 38.25 14.44
CA ARG A 48 6.67 37.82 13.83
C ARG A 48 6.83 36.38 13.36
N VAL A 49 5.99 35.48 13.86
CA VAL A 49 5.88 34.07 13.42
C VAL A 49 5.13 34.02 12.07
N ASP A 50 5.44 34.95 11.16
CA ASP A 50 4.78 35.06 9.85
C ASP A 50 5.73 34.72 8.69
N GLU A 51 6.96 34.29 9.00
CA GLU A 51 7.99 33.97 7.99
C GLU A 51 8.62 32.57 8.18
N ALA A 52 7.95 31.69 8.92
CA ALA A 52 8.25 30.27 8.81
C ALA A 52 7.45 29.74 7.63
N GLY A 53 8.11 29.45 6.50
CA GLY A 53 7.51 28.69 5.41
C GLY A 53 6.88 27.38 5.93
N PRO A 54 6.07 26.69 5.11
CA PRO A 54 5.44 25.45 5.53
C PRO A 54 6.49 24.50 6.14
N PRO A 55 6.14 23.78 7.23
CA PRO A 55 7.08 22.90 7.90
C PRO A 55 7.65 21.88 6.89
N PRO A 56 8.92 21.49 7.04
CA PRO A 56 9.52 20.49 6.16
C PRO A 56 8.71 19.19 6.14
N LEU A 57 8.61 18.55 4.98
CA LEU A 57 7.97 17.25 4.85
C LEU A 57 8.73 16.19 5.66
N THR A 58 7.97 15.33 6.35
CA THR A 58 8.52 14.13 7.00
C THR A 58 8.32 12.93 6.09
N HIS A 59 9.42 12.42 5.55
CA HIS A 59 9.42 11.29 4.63
C HIS A 59 9.27 9.95 5.35
N ASN A 60 8.43 9.07 4.81
CA ASN A 60 8.37 7.66 5.17
C ASN A 60 9.47 6.88 4.42
N CYS A 61 10.71 7.05 4.88
CA CYS A 61 11.90 6.45 4.26
C CYS A 61 11.81 4.92 4.11
N SER A 62 11.08 4.25 5.01
CA SER A 62 10.89 2.79 4.97
C SER A 62 10.01 2.38 3.80
N LEU A 63 8.84 3.01 3.65
CA LEU A 63 7.92 2.71 2.55
C LEU A 63 8.52 3.11 1.20
N GLU A 64 9.16 4.29 1.12
CA GLU A 64 9.89 4.71 -0.08
C GLU A 64 10.98 3.71 -0.49
N SER A 65 11.78 3.23 0.47
CA SER A 65 12.81 2.21 0.19
C SER A 65 12.19 0.88 -0.27
N SER A 66 11.07 0.48 0.34
CA SER A 66 10.32 -0.71 -0.07
C SER A 66 9.84 -0.60 -1.52
N MET A 67 9.21 0.52 -1.87
CA MET A 67 8.73 0.80 -3.24
C MET A 67 9.88 0.80 -4.24
N ARG A 68 10.99 1.51 -3.93
CA ARG A 68 12.19 1.51 -4.78
C ARG A 68 12.70 0.09 -5.05
N ASN A 69 12.79 -0.75 -4.03
CA ASN A 69 13.28 -2.13 -4.17
C ASN A 69 12.32 -3.03 -4.96
N ARG A 70 11.01 -2.77 -4.87
CA ARG A 70 9.97 -3.45 -5.63
C ARG A 70 10.01 -3.05 -7.11
N ILE A 71 10.14 -1.76 -7.40
CA ILE A 71 10.34 -1.23 -8.76
C ILE A 71 11.61 -1.81 -9.37
N ALA A 72 12.74 -1.79 -8.65
CA ALA A 72 14.00 -2.34 -9.15
C ALA A 72 13.91 -3.84 -9.51
N ARG A 73 13.07 -4.62 -8.80
CA ARG A 73 12.79 -6.02 -9.16
C ARG A 73 12.02 -6.12 -10.47
N LEU A 74 10.95 -5.35 -10.63
CA LEU A 74 10.19 -5.29 -11.89
C LEU A 74 11.04 -4.86 -13.08
N GLU A 75 11.94 -3.89 -12.89
CA GLU A 75 12.90 -3.46 -13.91
C GLU A 75 13.93 -4.55 -14.25
N GLY A 76 14.39 -5.28 -13.23
CA GLY A 76 15.29 -6.43 -13.39
C GLY A 76 14.64 -7.55 -14.20
N ASP A 77 13.35 -7.79 -13.97
CA ASP A 77 12.55 -8.82 -14.64
C ASP A 77 12.00 -8.37 -16.00
N GLY A 78 12.28 -7.13 -16.44
CA GLY A 78 11.85 -6.59 -17.73
C GLY A 78 10.34 -6.40 -17.84
N SER A 79 9.68 -5.99 -16.74
CA SER A 79 8.24 -5.78 -16.71
C SER A 79 7.79 -4.67 -17.67
N SER A 80 6.87 -5.00 -18.60
CA SER A 80 6.20 -4.03 -19.47
C SER A 80 5.20 -3.13 -18.74
N TYR A 81 4.90 -3.41 -17.46
CA TYR A 81 3.93 -2.65 -16.68
C TYR A 81 4.53 -1.40 -16.02
N LEU A 82 5.79 -1.05 -16.32
CA LEU A 82 6.44 0.19 -15.90
C LEU A 82 6.39 1.29 -16.97
N LEU A 83 5.36 1.28 -17.83
CA LEU A 83 5.08 2.32 -18.83
C LEU A 83 6.22 2.55 -19.83
N ASP A 84 6.94 1.49 -20.21
CA ASP A 84 8.09 1.56 -21.11
C ASP A 84 9.19 2.55 -20.69
N LYS A 85 9.24 2.88 -19.40
CA LYS A 85 10.26 3.75 -18.82
C LYS A 85 11.62 3.08 -18.77
N GLU A 86 12.67 3.89 -18.90
CA GLU A 86 14.03 3.41 -18.71
C GLU A 86 14.26 3.01 -17.24
N LYS A 87 15.26 2.14 -17.01
CA LYS A 87 15.60 1.69 -15.65
C LYS A 87 15.92 2.88 -14.75
N GLY A 88 15.25 2.96 -13.62
CA GLY A 88 15.38 4.01 -12.63
C GLY A 88 14.50 5.24 -12.89
N GLU A 89 13.94 5.41 -14.09
CA GLU A 89 13.10 6.56 -14.42
C GLU A 89 11.77 6.53 -13.65
N TYR A 90 11.12 5.35 -13.59
CA TYR A 90 9.85 5.19 -12.87
C TYR A 90 9.96 5.61 -11.39
N TRP A 91 11.01 5.17 -10.69
CA TRP A 91 11.25 5.59 -9.30
C TRP A 91 11.63 7.07 -9.19
N SER A 92 12.39 7.60 -10.16
CA SER A 92 12.81 9.00 -10.16
C SER A 92 11.62 9.95 -10.25
N ASP A 93 10.63 9.62 -11.06
CA ASP A 93 9.39 10.40 -11.19
C ASP A 93 8.58 10.40 -9.90
N ILE A 94 8.39 9.23 -9.28
CA ILE A 94 7.70 9.12 -7.98
C ILE A 94 8.43 9.96 -6.93
N LYS A 95 9.76 9.84 -6.85
CA LYS A 95 10.56 10.58 -5.88
C LYS A 95 10.47 12.10 -6.10
N LEU A 96 10.44 12.54 -7.36
CA LEU A 96 10.26 13.94 -7.71
C LEU A 96 8.88 14.45 -7.26
N ALA A 97 7.81 13.71 -7.57
CA ALA A 97 6.44 14.06 -7.18
C ALA A 97 6.29 14.14 -5.65
N LEU A 98 6.83 13.17 -4.92
CA LEU A 98 6.81 13.16 -3.45
C LEU A 98 7.57 14.35 -2.84
N GLY A 99 8.73 14.70 -3.41
CA GLY A 99 9.53 15.84 -2.96
C GLY A 99 8.92 17.20 -3.26
N GLN A 100 7.92 17.26 -4.15
CA GLN A 100 7.20 18.47 -4.54
C GLN A 100 5.81 18.59 -3.90
N ALA A 101 5.45 17.68 -2.99
CA ALA A 101 4.16 17.72 -2.32
C ALA A 101 3.98 19.03 -1.51
N PRO A 102 2.85 19.75 -1.65
CA PRO A 102 2.63 21.05 -1.00
C PRO A 102 2.36 20.94 0.51
N SER A 103 2.05 19.74 1.02
CA SER A 103 1.77 19.50 2.42
C SER A 103 2.05 18.05 2.80
N GLN A 104 2.17 17.76 4.11
CA GLN A 104 2.31 16.39 4.61
C GLN A 104 1.13 15.50 4.21
N GLN A 105 -0.09 16.07 4.17
CA GLN A 105 -1.28 15.34 3.77
C GLN A 105 -1.21 14.93 2.29
N GLU A 106 -0.79 15.84 1.42
CA GLU A 106 -0.65 15.53 -0.01
C GLU A 106 0.51 14.55 -0.26
N TYR A 107 1.63 14.68 0.47
CA TYR A 107 2.70 13.69 0.46
C TYR A 107 2.18 12.28 0.79
N GLN A 108 1.42 12.15 1.88
CA GLN A 108 0.88 10.87 2.31
C GLN A 108 -0.11 10.30 1.28
N ARG A 109 -0.99 11.14 0.73
CA ARG A 109 -1.94 10.76 -0.31
C ARG A 109 -1.23 10.27 -1.57
N LEU A 110 -0.23 11.00 -2.06
CA LEU A 110 0.58 10.60 -3.22
C LEU A 110 1.32 9.29 -2.96
N LEU A 111 1.94 9.16 -1.78
CA LEU A 111 2.67 7.95 -1.41
C LEU A 111 1.74 6.71 -1.37
N GLU A 112 0.55 6.85 -0.81
CA GLU A 112 -0.46 5.78 -0.80
C GLU A 112 -0.94 5.43 -2.20
N PHE A 113 -1.19 6.44 -3.03
CA PHE A 113 -1.57 6.26 -4.42
C PHE A 113 -0.51 5.48 -5.19
N GLU A 114 0.74 5.95 -5.20
CA GLU A 114 1.86 5.32 -5.92
C GLU A 114 2.15 3.91 -5.40
N ASN A 115 2.01 3.67 -4.10
CA ASN A 115 2.19 2.34 -3.53
C ASN A 115 1.13 1.33 -4.01
N ARG A 116 -0.14 1.77 -4.11
CA ARG A 116 -1.23 0.93 -4.65
C ARG A 116 -1.10 0.70 -6.14
N ASP A 117 -0.76 1.73 -6.90
CA ASP A 117 -0.51 1.62 -8.34
C ASP A 117 0.65 0.64 -8.61
N LEU A 118 1.74 0.73 -7.84
CA LEU A 118 2.83 -0.24 -7.89
C LEU A 118 2.37 -1.67 -7.57
N GLN A 119 1.51 -1.86 -6.57
CA GLN A 119 0.95 -3.18 -6.24
C GLN A 119 0.13 -3.77 -7.41
N ILE A 120 -0.66 -2.95 -8.09
CA ILE A 120 -1.41 -3.37 -9.29
C ILE A 120 -0.42 -3.81 -10.38
N ARG A 121 0.62 -3.02 -10.66
CA ARG A 121 1.64 -3.35 -11.67
C ARG A 121 2.37 -4.66 -11.35
N GLU A 122 2.73 -4.89 -10.10
CA GLU A 122 3.36 -6.14 -9.65
C GLU A 122 2.44 -7.34 -9.87
N LEU A 123 1.15 -7.21 -9.54
CA LEU A 123 0.18 -8.28 -9.72
C LEU A 123 -0.06 -8.57 -11.21
N LYS A 124 -0.16 -7.54 -12.06
CA LYS A 124 -0.24 -7.70 -13.51
C LYS A 124 0.98 -8.42 -14.07
N HIS A 125 2.18 -8.05 -13.62
CA HIS A 125 3.43 -8.71 -14.00
C HIS A 125 3.44 -10.20 -13.61
N GLU A 126 3.09 -10.51 -12.35
CA GLU A 126 3.05 -11.89 -11.88
C GLU A 126 1.99 -12.73 -12.62
N CYS A 127 0.82 -12.16 -12.92
CA CYS A 127 -0.20 -12.86 -13.71
C CYS A 127 0.28 -13.13 -15.14
N LEU A 128 0.94 -12.16 -15.80
CA LEU A 128 1.52 -12.36 -17.13
C LEU A 128 2.57 -13.46 -17.11
N ARG A 129 3.46 -13.46 -16.11
CA ARG A 129 4.50 -14.49 -15.94
C ARG A 129 3.90 -15.89 -15.79
N LEU A 130 2.83 -16.02 -15.00
CA LEU A 130 2.11 -17.29 -14.83
C LEU A 130 1.40 -17.71 -16.12
N PHE A 131 0.75 -16.78 -16.81
CA PHE A 131 0.10 -17.02 -18.09
C PHE A 131 1.11 -17.52 -19.14
N GLN A 132 2.26 -16.85 -19.30
CA GLN A 132 3.34 -17.27 -20.20
C GLN A 132 3.89 -18.64 -19.81
N LYS A 133 4.02 -18.94 -18.52
CA LYS A 133 4.42 -20.27 -18.04
C LYS A 133 3.42 -21.35 -18.47
N VAL A 134 2.11 -21.10 -18.34
CA VAL A 134 1.07 -22.04 -18.79
C VAL A 134 1.15 -22.28 -20.30
N LEU A 135 1.34 -21.22 -21.10
CA LEU A 135 1.50 -21.34 -22.55
C LEU A 135 2.75 -22.12 -22.94
N THR A 136 3.87 -21.87 -22.27
CA THR A 136 5.13 -22.60 -22.51
C THR A 136 4.97 -24.10 -22.22
N GLN A 137 4.19 -24.45 -21.20
CA GLN A 137 3.89 -25.84 -20.86
C GLN A 137 2.83 -26.47 -21.77
N ASN A 138 2.04 -25.66 -22.48
CA ASN A 138 0.93 -26.11 -23.33
C ASN A 138 0.93 -25.34 -24.66
N PRO A 139 1.90 -25.58 -25.57
CA PRO A 139 2.09 -24.74 -26.76
C PRO A 139 0.87 -24.66 -27.69
N THR A 140 0.02 -25.69 -27.71
CA THR A 140 -1.22 -25.72 -28.50
C THR A 140 -2.26 -24.69 -28.04
N LEU A 141 -2.20 -24.22 -26.79
CA LEU A 141 -3.08 -23.16 -26.30
C LEU A 141 -2.77 -21.82 -26.94
N ALA A 142 -1.49 -21.54 -27.24
CA ALA A 142 -1.11 -20.27 -27.86
C ALA A 142 -1.79 -20.09 -29.23
N ALA A 143 -2.02 -21.20 -29.96
CA ALA A 143 -2.75 -21.19 -31.24
C ALA A 143 -4.26 -20.97 -31.09
N GLN A 144 -4.82 -21.04 -29.88
CA GLN A 144 -6.22 -20.73 -29.61
C GLN A 144 -6.45 -19.25 -29.31
N ALA A 145 -5.38 -18.47 -29.14
CA ALA A 145 -5.50 -17.03 -28.95
C ALA A 145 -6.10 -16.39 -30.22
N PRO A 146 -7.00 -15.40 -30.08
CA PRO A 146 -7.60 -14.72 -31.23
C PRO A 146 -6.56 -13.97 -32.09
N TYR A 147 -5.44 -13.58 -31.49
CA TYR A 147 -4.28 -12.92 -32.10
C TYR A 147 -3.06 -13.20 -31.20
N ASN A 148 -2.13 -12.26 -31.05
CA ASN A 148 -0.98 -12.41 -30.16
C ASN A 148 -1.46 -12.75 -28.71
N PRO A 149 -1.00 -13.86 -28.12
CA PRO A 149 -1.46 -14.29 -26.79
C PRO A 149 -1.20 -13.27 -25.67
N GLN A 150 -0.08 -12.55 -25.74
CA GLN A 150 0.26 -11.53 -24.74
C GLN A 150 -0.60 -10.28 -24.91
N GLU A 151 -0.88 -9.85 -26.14
CA GLU A 151 -1.81 -8.75 -26.40
C GLU A 151 -3.23 -9.12 -25.95
N ALA A 152 -3.70 -10.34 -26.25
CA ALA A 152 -5.01 -10.83 -25.79
C ALA A 152 -5.12 -10.86 -24.25
N PHE A 153 -4.04 -11.22 -23.57
CA PHE A 153 -3.97 -11.16 -22.11
C PHE A 153 -4.02 -9.71 -21.60
N ASN A 154 -3.29 -8.79 -22.22
CA ASN A 154 -3.30 -7.38 -21.86
C ASN A 154 -4.69 -6.75 -22.08
N ASP A 155 -5.37 -7.11 -23.17
CA ASP A 155 -6.73 -6.65 -23.45
C ASP A 155 -7.73 -7.22 -22.46
N PHE A 156 -7.57 -8.48 -22.03
CA PHE A 156 -8.38 -9.05 -20.95
C PHE A 156 -8.25 -8.25 -19.64
N LEU A 157 -7.02 -7.87 -19.27
CA LEU A 157 -6.78 -6.99 -18.10
C LEU A 157 -7.35 -5.59 -18.32
N GLY A 158 -7.14 -5.00 -19.49
CA GLY A 158 -7.62 -3.67 -19.87
C GLY A 158 -9.15 -3.59 -19.83
N GLN A 159 -9.84 -4.57 -20.40
CA GLN A 159 -11.31 -4.64 -20.38
C GLN A 159 -11.87 -4.70 -18.95
N HIS A 160 -11.19 -5.37 -18.01
CA HIS A 160 -11.59 -5.35 -16.61
C HIS A 160 -11.46 -3.93 -16.03
N ARG A 161 -10.31 -3.28 -16.23
CA ARG A 161 -10.11 -1.91 -15.75
C ARG A 161 -11.10 -0.93 -16.37
N ASP A 162 -11.35 -1.01 -17.68
CA ASP A 162 -12.34 -0.18 -18.37
C ASP A 162 -13.76 -0.38 -17.83
N ARG A 163 -14.10 -1.58 -17.33
CA ARG A 163 -15.40 -1.82 -16.68
C ARG A 163 -15.47 -1.15 -15.32
N LEU A 164 -14.36 -1.14 -14.56
CA LEU A 164 -14.30 -0.40 -13.29
C LEU A 164 -14.39 1.11 -13.53
N ASP A 165 -13.67 1.60 -14.54
CA ASP A 165 -13.64 3.03 -14.85
C ASP A 165 -14.97 3.55 -15.40
N ARG A 166 -15.73 2.73 -16.15
CA ARG A 166 -17.08 3.07 -16.63
C ARG A 166 -18.16 3.10 -15.56
N ARG A 167 -17.89 2.69 -14.31
CA ARG A 167 -18.86 2.82 -13.19
C ARG A 167 -18.97 4.28 -12.69
N GLU A 168 -18.85 5.25 -13.59
CA GLU A 168 -18.80 6.68 -13.26
C GLU A 168 -19.99 7.10 -12.39
N LEU A 169 -19.64 7.71 -11.23
CA LEU A 169 -20.44 8.52 -10.28
C LEU A 169 -20.55 8.00 -8.83
N GLU A 170 -20.21 6.75 -8.49
CA GLU A 170 -20.44 6.24 -7.11
C GLU A 170 -19.21 5.73 -6.35
N VAL A 171 -18.06 5.51 -6.99
CA VAL A 171 -16.93 4.75 -6.40
C VAL A 171 -15.62 5.53 -6.42
N ASP A 172 -14.94 5.62 -5.28
CA ASP A 172 -13.64 6.29 -5.15
C ASP A 172 -12.55 5.60 -6.01
N VAL A 173 -11.53 6.34 -6.44
CA VAL A 173 -10.38 5.77 -7.18
C VAL A 173 -9.74 4.64 -6.37
N GLY A 174 -9.61 4.83 -5.06
CA GLY A 174 -9.04 3.83 -4.18
C GLY A 174 -9.85 2.55 -4.05
N GLU A 175 -11.18 2.66 -4.11
CA GLU A 175 -12.07 1.50 -4.11
C GLU A 175 -11.95 0.72 -5.43
N ARG A 176 -11.89 1.42 -6.57
CA ARG A 176 -11.62 0.80 -7.87
C ARG A 176 -10.27 0.08 -7.90
N ASP A 177 -9.23 0.70 -7.37
CA ASP A 177 -7.90 0.07 -7.28
C ASP A 177 -7.94 -1.17 -6.37
N GLN A 178 -8.71 -1.12 -5.28
CA GLN A 178 -8.88 -2.27 -4.40
C GLN A 178 -9.65 -3.42 -5.06
N GLU A 179 -10.64 -3.12 -5.90
CA GLU A 179 -11.33 -4.11 -6.73
C GLU A 179 -10.39 -4.72 -7.78
N GLU A 180 -9.58 -3.90 -8.46
CA GLU A 180 -8.57 -4.36 -9.42
C GLU A 180 -7.56 -5.29 -8.74
N ILE A 181 -7.06 -4.94 -7.54
CA ILE A 181 -6.16 -5.80 -6.77
C ILE A 181 -6.80 -7.15 -6.46
N LYS A 182 -8.06 -7.17 -6.00
CA LYS A 182 -8.80 -8.41 -5.69
C LYS A 182 -8.97 -9.28 -6.94
N PHE A 183 -9.31 -8.65 -8.07
CA PHE A 183 -9.43 -9.33 -9.36
C PHE A 183 -8.10 -9.96 -9.79
N LEU A 184 -7.00 -9.20 -9.75
CA LEU A 184 -5.69 -9.70 -10.14
C LEU A 184 -5.21 -10.82 -9.21
N ASP A 185 -5.50 -10.74 -7.91
CA ASP A 185 -5.18 -11.81 -6.97
C ASP A 185 -5.98 -13.09 -7.27
N LEU A 186 -7.26 -12.96 -7.62
CA LEU A 186 -8.08 -14.09 -8.05
C LEU A 186 -7.55 -14.68 -9.37
N LEU A 187 -7.25 -13.84 -10.35
CA LEU A 187 -6.64 -14.24 -11.62
C LEU A 187 -5.34 -15.04 -11.39
N ARG A 188 -4.45 -14.53 -10.54
CA ARG A 188 -3.21 -15.20 -10.14
C ARG A 188 -3.49 -16.60 -9.56
N GLN A 189 -4.48 -16.72 -8.69
CA GLN A 189 -4.86 -18.01 -8.08
C GLN A 189 -5.44 -18.98 -9.12
N ARG A 190 -6.29 -18.49 -10.03
CA ARG A 190 -6.91 -19.30 -11.09
C ARG A 190 -5.89 -19.77 -12.12
N LEU A 191 -4.93 -18.93 -12.50
CA LEU A 191 -3.80 -19.33 -13.36
C LEU A 191 -2.94 -20.42 -12.71
N LYS A 192 -2.75 -20.39 -11.38
CA LYS A 192 -2.01 -21.45 -10.65
C LYS A 192 -2.81 -22.75 -10.52
N LYS A 193 -4.11 -22.65 -10.26
CA LYS A 193 -4.97 -23.80 -9.96
C LYS A 193 -5.50 -24.50 -11.21
N ASP A 194 -6.02 -23.71 -12.14
CA ASP A 194 -6.78 -24.20 -13.30
C ASP A 194 -5.98 -24.08 -14.61
N GLY A 195 -4.90 -23.29 -14.61
CA GLY A 195 -3.89 -23.21 -15.66
C GLY A 195 -4.48 -23.18 -17.07
N PRO A 196 -4.34 -24.26 -17.86
CA PRO A 196 -4.86 -24.36 -19.23
C PRO A 196 -6.33 -23.95 -19.39
N ALA A 197 -7.22 -24.43 -18.51
CA ALA A 197 -8.65 -24.17 -18.63
C ALA A 197 -8.97 -22.67 -18.45
N TYR A 198 -8.21 -21.98 -17.61
CA TYR A 198 -8.38 -20.56 -17.38
C TYR A 198 -7.78 -19.70 -18.51
N VAL A 199 -6.69 -20.16 -19.13
CA VAL A 199 -6.15 -19.54 -20.34
C VAL A 199 -7.17 -19.59 -21.48
N THR A 200 -7.86 -20.71 -21.68
CA THR A 200 -8.95 -20.80 -22.66
C THR A 200 -10.11 -19.84 -22.33
N TYR A 201 -10.36 -19.54 -21.05
CA TYR A 201 -11.35 -18.53 -20.67
C TYR A 201 -10.89 -17.10 -21.01
N ILE A 202 -9.60 -16.79 -20.85
CA ILE A 202 -9.03 -15.48 -21.19
C ILE A 202 -9.15 -15.18 -22.69
N PHE A 203 -9.04 -16.21 -23.55
CA PHE A 203 -9.13 -16.06 -25.00
C PHE A 203 -10.57 -15.97 -25.56
N LYS A 204 -11.59 -16.06 -24.72
CA LYS A 204 -13.01 -15.93 -25.12
C LYS A 204 -13.51 -14.51 -24.95
#